data_AF-A0A669CYL7-F1
#
_entry.id   AF-A0A669CYL7-F1
#
_cell.length_a   1.000
_cell.length_b   1.000
_cell.length_c   1.000
_cell.angle_alpha   90.00
_cell.angle_beta   90.00
_cell.angle_gamma   90.00
#
_symmetry.space_group_name_H-M   'P 1'
#
loop_
_entity.id
_entity.type
_entity.pdbx_description
1 polymer ?
#
loop_
_entity_poly.entity_id
_entity_poly.type
_entity_poly.pdbx_seq_one_letter_code
_entity_poly.pdbx_strand_id
1 'polypeptide(L)'
;MSLSGKDKAVVKNFWGKVAPKAAEIGGEALGRLYLALSFSFFIHSYFELFSKYLFIFPSFECMFYRMLTAYPQTKTYFSHWADLSPGSAQVKKHGATIMAAVGDAVSKIDDLTGGLSTLSELHAFKLRVDPANFRKTTEENADMSLSGKDKAVVKNFWGKVAPKAAEIGGEALGRMLTSYPQTKTYFSHWADLSPGSAQVKKHGATIMAAVGDAVSKIDDLTGGLSTLSELHAFKLRVDPANFRILAHNLILCMAMFFPGDFTPEVHLSVDKFLQNVALALSEKYR
;
A
#
# COMPACT_ATOMS: atom_id res chain seq x y z
N MET A 1 -4.25 8.05 -4.58
CA MET A 1 -5.72 7.94 -4.60
C MET A 1 -6.34 9.07 -3.78
N SER A 2 -6.93 10.08 -4.44
CA SER A 2 -7.67 11.16 -3.75
C SER A 2 -9.13 10.76 -3.48
N LEU A 3 -9.64 10.98 -2.26
CA LEU A 3 -11.05 10.71 -1.94
C LEU A 3 -11.98 11.62 -2.75
N SER A 4 -12.99 11.04 -3.41
CA SER A 4 -14.01 11.84 -4.12
C SER A 4 -14.86 12.64 -3.13
N GLY A 5 -15.54 13.70 -3.61
CA GLY A 5 -16.46 14.47 -2.76
C GLY A 5 -17.57 13.62 -2.13
N LYS A 6 -18.01 12.57 -2.83
CA LYS A 6 -19.00 11.60 -2.31
C LYS A 6 -18.41 10.75 -1.19
N ASP A 7 -17.20 10.24 -1.38
CA ASP A 7 -16.52 9.42 -0.35
C ASP A 7 -16.24 10.24 0.91
N LYS A 8 -15.80 11.49 0.73
CA LYS A 8 -15.59 12.43 1.84
C LYS A 8 -16.87 12.64 2.65
N ALA A 9 -18.01 12.84 1.98
CA ALA A 9 -19.30 13.00 2.65
C ALA A 9 -19.73 11.74 3.41
N VAL A 10 -19.53 10.55 2.83
CA VAL A 10 -19.80 9.27 3.49
C VAL A 10 -18.95 9.12 4.76
N VAL A 11 -17.65 9.41 4.68
CA VAL A 11 -16.73 9.34 5.83
C VAL A 11 -17.13 10.32 6.92
N LYS A 12 -17.42 11.59 6.59
CA LYS A 12 -17.88 12.61 7.55
C LYS A 12 -19.18 12.18 8.25
N ASN A 13 -20.16 11.68 7.49
CA ASN A 13 -21.44 11.23 8.04
C ASN A 13 -21.31 10.00 8.94
N PHE A 14 -20.47 9.04 8.56
CA PHE A 14 -20.17 7.88 9.40
C PHE A 14 -19.47 8.31 10.68
N TRP A 15 -18.44 9.13 10.59
CA TRP A 15 -17.70 9.61 11.75
C TRP A 15 -18.57 10.40 12.71
N GLY A 16 -19.50 11.23 12.22
CA GLY A 16 -20.46 11.95 13.08
C GLY A 16 -21.30 11.03 13.98
N LYS A 17 -21.58 9.79 13.55
CA LYS A 17 -22.28 8.78 14.36
C LYS A 17 -21.35 8.06 15.34
N VAL A 18 -20.08 7.93 15.00
CA VAL A 18 -19.05 7.19 15.77
C VAL A 18 -18.39 8.09 16.82
N ALA A 19 -18.19 9.37 16.54
CA ALA A 19 -17.45 10.33 17.36
C ALA A 19 -17.91 10.35 18.84
N PRO A 20 -19.21 10.32 19.19
CA PRO A 20 -19.65 10.33 20.59
C PRO A 20 -19.16 9.12 21.39
N LYS A 21 -18.87 8.01 20.71
CA LYS A 21 -18.37 6.77 21.32
C LYS A 21 -16.92 6.49 20.95
N ALA A 22 -16.20 7.41 20.30
CA ALA A 22 -14.90 7.11 19.72
C ALA A 22 -13.84 6.72 20.77
N ALA A 23 -13.88 7.29 21.98
CA ALA A 23 -12.98 6.91 23.07
C ALA A 23 -13.33 5.53 23.67
N GLU A 24 -14.62 5.23 23.78
CA GLU A 24 -15.16 3.93 24.21
C GLU A 24 -14.83 2.87 23.16
N ILE A 25 -15.11 3.12 21.87
CA ILE A 25 -14.72 2.28 20.73
C ILE A 25 -13.21 2.12 20.67
N GLY A 26 -12.41 3.16 20.90
CA GLY A 26 -10.95 3.04 20.95
C GLY A 26 -10.47 2.15 22.10
N GLY A 27 -11.12 2.22 23.26
CA GLY A 27 -10.78 1.41 24.43
C GLY A 27 -11.33 -0.02 24.39
N GLU A 28 -12.55 -0.19 23.89
CA GLU A 28 -13.30 -1.44 23.78
C GLU A 28 -12.89 -2.20 22.53
N ALA A 29 -12.60 -1.56 21.37
CA ALA A 29 -12.11 -2.23 20.16
C ALA A 29 -10.83 -3.06 20.34
N LEU A 30 -10.25 -3.02 21.54
CA LEU A 30 -9.01 -3.69 21.92
C LEU A 30 -9.20 -4.60 23.15
N GLY A 31 -10.41 -5.07 23.47
CA GLY A 31 -10.77 -5.73 24.74
C GLY A 31 -11.62 -7.02 24.71
N ARG A 32 -10.98 -8.19 24.51
CA ARG A 32 -11.39 -9.61 24.71
C ARG A 32 -12.48 -10.12 23.73
N LEU A 33 -12.60 -11.42 23.37
CA LEU A 33 -12.43 -12.65 24.16
C LEU A 33 -11.94 -13.88 23.36
N TYR A 34 -11.04 -14.63 24.00
CA TYR A 34 -10.72 -16.03 23.77
C TYR A 34 -11.85 -16.91 24.35
N LEU A 35 -13.02 -17.01 23.68
CA LEU A 35 -14.04 -18.04 23.99
C LEU A 35 -15.14 -18.18 22.91
N ALA A 36 -14.83 -17.95 21.63
CA ALA A 36 -15.76 -18.19 20.52
C ALA A 36 -15.23 -19.22 19.51
N LEU A 37 -14.25 -20.04 19.91
CA LEU A 37 -13.82 -21.23 19.16
C LEU A 37 -14.74 -22.45 19.41
N SER A 38 -15.90 -22.26 20.03
CA SER A 38 -16.78 -23.36 20.45
C SER A 38 -18.20 -23.33 19.91
N PHE A 39 -18.53 -22.52 18.89
CA PHE A 39 -19.79 -22.69 18.16
C PHE A 39 -19.60 -22.44 16.65
N SER A 40 -19.39 -23.54 15.92
CA SER A 40 -19.63 -23.64 14.48
C SER A 40 -21.12 -23.64 14.17
N PHE A 41 -21.45 -23.39 12.90
CA PHE A 41 -22.74 -23.55 12.21
C PHE A 41 -23.75 -22.41 12.34
N PHE A 42 -24.47 -22.18 11.21
CA PHE A 42 -25.62 -21.27 11.03
C PHE A 42 -25.19 -19.79 10.88
N ILE A 43 -25.40 -19.05 9.78
CA ILE A 43 -26.60 -18.94 8.94
C ILE A 43 -26.20 -18.37 7.55
N HIS A 44 -26.50 -19.14 6.50
CA HIS A 44 -26.91 -18.62 5.18
C HIS A 44 -28.39 -18.22 5.31
N SER A 45 -28.79 -17.09 4.70
CA SER A 45 -30.12 -16.43 4.80
C SER A 45 -30.30 -15.54 6.02
N TYR A 46 -30.06 -14.24 5.89
CA TYR A 46 -30.86 -13.15 6.49
C TYR A 46 -30.22 -11.81 6.11
N PHE A 47 -30.27 -11.46 4.83
CA PHE A 47 -29.76 -10.17 4.33
C PHE A 47 -30.73 -9.00 4.60
N GLU A 48 -32.00 -9.29 4.93
CA GLU A 48 -33.06 -8.29 5.13
C GLU A 48 -33.32 -7.91 6.60
N LEU A 49 -32.75 -8.64 7.57
CA LEU A 49 -32.83 -8.25 8.99
C LEU A 49 -31.69 -7.29 9.42
N PHE A 50 -30.65 -7.15 8.58
CA PHE A 50 -29.42 -6.43 8.89
C PHE A 50 -29.61 -4.92 9.06
N SER A 51 -30.68 -4.35 8.51
CA SER A 51 -30.99 -2.91 8.62
C SER A 51 -31.76 -2.53 9.89
N LYS A 52 -32.36 -3.48 10.62
CA LYS A 52 -33.25 -3.18 11.76
C LYS A 52 -32.67 -3.51 13.13
N TYR A 53 -31.56 -4.24 13.20
CA TYR A 53 -30.92 -4.64 14.45
C TYR A 53 -29.46 -4.18 14.55
N LEU A 54 -29.23 -2.87 14.51
CA LEU A 54 -27.93 -2.27 14.86
C LEU A 54 -27.55 -2.47 16.36
N PHE A 55 -28.27 -3.31 17.10
CA PHE A 55 -28.22 -3.37 18.57
C PHE A 55 -27.97 -4.76 19.17
N ILE A 56 -27.82 -5.84 18.38
CA ILE A 56 -27.60 -7.18 18.95
C ILE A 56 -26.62 -7.98 18.08
N PHE A 57 -25.32 -7.66 18.16
CA PHE A 57 -24.17 -8.59 18.01
C PHE A 57 -22.98 -7.93 18.73
N PRO A 58 -22.12 -8.71 19.42
CA PRO A 58 -21.21 -8.18 20.41
C PRO A 58 -20.10 -7.35 19.74
N SER A 59 -20.04 -6.10 20.17
CA SER A 59 -18.87 -5.21 20.27
C SER A 59 -17.84 -5.20 19.13
N PHE A 60 -17.48 -3.98 18.74
CA PHE A 60 -16.36 -3.61 17.86
C PHE A 60 -14.97 -4.07 18.40
N GLU A 61 -14.91 -5.06 19.30
CA GLU A 61 -13.97 -5.28 20.42
C GLU A 61 -12.57 -5.87 20.11
N CYS A 62 -12.11 -5.93 18.84
CA CYS A 62 -11.00 -6.84 18.53
C CYS A 62 -9.89 -6.41 17.54
N MET A 63 -9.76 -5.16 17.07
CA MET A 63 -8.78 -4.84 16.01
C MET A 63 -7.30 -4.94 16.44
N PHE A 64 -6.90 -4.37 17.56
CA PHE A 64 -5.49 -4.42 18.02
C PHE A 64 -5.10 -5.81 18.47
N TYR A 65 -5.96 -6.52 19.21
CA TYR A 65 -5.67 -7.90 19.59
C TYR A 65 -5.64 -8.83 18.37
N ARG A 66 -6.54 -8.66 17.38
CA ARG A 66 -6.45 -9.37 16.09
C ARG A 66 -5.17 -9.03 15.35
N MET A 67 -4.73 -7.77 15.37
CA MET A 67 -3.45 -7.39 14.79
C MET A 67 -2.30 -8.11 15.49
N LEU A 68 -2.22 -8.06 16.83
CA LEU A 68 -1.15 -8.72 17.58
C LEU A 68 -1.17 -10.25 17.44
N THR A 69 -2.34 -10.86 17.27
CA THR A 69 -2.47 -12.33 17.13
C THR A 69 -2.26 -12.81 15.69
N ALA A 70 -2.84 -12.12 14.70
CA ALA A 70 -2.69 -12.45 13.28
C ALA A 70 -1.33 -12.01 12.70
N TYR A 71 -0.73 -10.97 13.27
CA TYR A 71 0.57 -10.41 12.88
C TYR A 71 1.50 -10.28 14.10
N PRO A 72 2.00 -11.39 14.66
CA PRO A 72 2.80 -11.39 15.89
C PRO A 72 4.01 -10.47 15.87
N GLN A 73 4.60 -10.19 14.70
CA GLN A 73 5.70 -9.25 14.54
C GLN A 73 5.38 -7.84 15.03
N THR A 74 4.11 -7.44 15.01
CA THR A 74 3.66 -6.12 15.48
C THR A 74 3.83 -5.93 16.99
N LYS A 75 3.93 -7.03 17.77
CA LYS A 75 4.16 -6.96 19.23
C LYS A 75 5.49 -6.31 19.59
N THR A 76 6.48 -6.36 18.69
CA THR A 76 7.82 -5.81 18.92
C THR A 76 7.79 -4.30 19.21
N TYR A 77 6.89 -3.55 18.56
CA TYR A 77 6.69 -2.11 18.77
C TYR A 77 6.12 -1.76 20.16
N PHE A 78 5.52 -2.74 20.84
CA PHE A 78 4.89 -2.56 22.14
C PHE A 78 5.62 -3.33 23.26
N SER A 79 6.88 -3.73 23.04
CA SER A 79 7.70 -4.44 24.01
C SER A 79 7.92 -3.66 25.32
N HIS A 80 7.78 -2.34 25.28
CA HIS A 80 7.87 -1.45 26.44
C HIS A 80 6.56 -1.38 27.26
N TRP A 81 5.48 -2.04 26.82
CA TRP A 81 4.24 -2.13 27.60
C TRP A 81 4.28 -3.33 28.53
N ALA A 82 3.84 -3.12 29.77
CA ALA A 82 3.76 -4.17 30.77
C ALA A 82 2.61 -5.14 30.48
N ASP A 83 1.52 -4.65 29.88
CA ASP A 83 0.33 -5.44 29.63
C ASP A 83 -0.29 -5.16 28.24
N LEU A 84 -0.13 -6.12 27.34
CA LEU A 84 -0.76 -6.15 26.01
C LEU A 84 -2.06 -6.94 25.99
N SER A 85 -2.54 -7.39 27.15
CA SER A 85 -3.80 -8.11 27.23
C SER A 85 -4.95 -7.21 26.81
N PRO A 86 -5.99 -7.79 26.20
CA PRO A 86 -7.11 -6.98 25.78
C PRO A 86 -7.80 -6.32 26.99
N GLY A 87 -8.07 -5.02 26.86
CA GLY A 87 -8.69 -4.21 27.90
C GLY A 87 -7.74 -3.63 28.95
N SER A 88 -6.43 -3.84 28.82
CA SER A 88 -5.43 -3.21 29.70
C SER A 88 -5.49 -1.68 29.61
N ALA A 89 -5.07 -0.98 30.66
CA ALA A 89 -5.07 0.48 30.69
C ALA A 89 -4.20 1.08 29.57
N GLN A 90 -3.07 0.44 29.24
CA GLN A 90 -2.16 0.89 28.19
C GLN A 90 -2.81 0.75 26.81
N VAL A 91 -3.42 -0.41 26.54
CA VAL A 91 -4.15 -0.70 25.31
C VAL A 91 -5.32 0.28 25.15
N LYS A 92 -6.14 0.48 26.19
CA LYS A 92 -7.28 1.41 26.15
C LYS A 92 -6.87 2.85 25.84
N LYS A 93 -5.83 3.34 26.52
CA LYS A 93 -5.30 4.70 26.32
C LYS A 93 -4.78 4.90 24.90
N HIS A 94 -4.05 3.93 24.37
CA HIS A 94 -3.53 4.02 23.00
C HIS A 94 -4.64 3.96 21.96
N GLY A 95 -5.65 3.09 22.15
CA GLY A 95 -6.81 3.04 21.28
C GLY A 95 -7.60 4.34 21.24
N ALA A 96 -7.80 5.00 22.38
CA ALA A 96 -8.39 6.34 22.41
C ALA A 96 -7.53 7.38 21.64
N THR A 97 -6.21 7.28 21.72
CA THR A 97 -5.27 8.13 20.96
C THR A 97 -5.42 7.91 19.46
N ILE A 98 -5.52 6.65 19.02
CA ILE A 98 -5.75 6.31 17.60
C ILE A 98 -7.08 6.90 17.12
N MET A 99 -8.15 6.74 17.89
CA MET A 99 -9.47 7.24 17.50
C MET A 99 -9.54 8.77 17.46
N ALA A 100 -8.84 9.47 18.36
CA ALA A 100 -8.67 10.91 18.26
C ALA A 100 -7.95 11.33 16.97
N ALA A 101 -6.86 10.64 16.62
CA ALA A 101 -6.13 10.91 15.38
C ALA A 101 -6.99 10.64 14.12
N VAL A 102 -7.85 9.61 14.14
CA VAL A 102 -8.83 9.37 13.06
C VAL A 102 -9.84 10.51 12.98
N GLY A 103 -10.31 11.04 14.11
CA GLY A 103 -11.19 12.21 14.13
C GLY A 103 -10.55 13.46 13.54
N ASP A 104 -9.28 13.70 13.87
CA ASP A 104 -8.49 14.78 13.29
C ASP A 104 -8.34 14.59 11.78
N ALA A 105 -8.07 13.38 11.31
CA ALA A 105 -8.01 13.06 9.88
C ALA A 105 -9.34 13.36 9.17
N VAL A 106 -10.48 12.98 9.76
CA VAL A 106 -11.81 13.23 9.18
C VAL A 106 -12.14 14.72 9.14
N SER A 107 -11.78 15.49 10.17
CA SER A 107 -11.99 16.95 10.18
C SER A 107 -11.16 17.66 9.10
N LYS A 108 -9.99 17.11 8.76
CA LYS A 108 -9.06 17.63 7.76
C LYS A 108 -9.05 16.80 6.46
N ILE A 109 -10.14 16.12 6.14
CA ILE A 109 -10.20 15.18 5.00
C ILE A 109 -9.96 15.84 3.63
N ASP A 110 -10.02 17.17 3.58
CA ASP A 110 -9.72 17.97 2.40
C ASP A 110 -8.21 18.25 2.22
N ASP A 111 -7.41 18.14 3.30
CA ASP A 111 -5.95 18.20 3.31
C ASP A 111 -5.37 17.25 4.38
N LEU A 112 -5.40 15.94 4.09
CA LEU A 112 -4.86 14.92 4.99
C LEU A 112 -3.34 15.06 5.18
N THR A 113 -2.63 15.48 4.15
CA THR A 113 -1.17 15.63 4.17
C THR A 113 -0.74 16.71 5.16
N GLY A 114 -1.33 17.91 5.07
CA GLY A 114 -1.09 18.96 6.05
C GLY A 114 -1.63 18.55 7.43
N GLY A 115 -2.82 17.97 7.45
CA GLY A 115 -3.55 17.67 8.68
C GLY A 115 -2.94 16.60 9.58
N LEU A 116 -2.18 15.67 9.01
CA LEU A 116 -1.51 14.55 9.71
C LEU A 116 0.01 14.64 9.70
N SER A 117 0.59 15.75 9.25
CA SER A 117 2.04 15.97 9.14
C SER A 117 2.82 15.61 10.42
N THR A 118 2.40 16.12 11.58
CA THR A 118 3.04 15.81 12.88
C THR A 118 2.99 14.31 13.21
N LEU A 119 1.87 13.63 12.91
CA LEU A 119 1.72 12.20 13.17
C LEU A 119 2.58 11.37 12.20
N SER A 120 2.70 11.83 10.95
CA SER A 120 3.59 11.26 9.93
C SER A 120 5.05 11.36 10.36
N GLU A 121 5.51 12.54 10.79
CA GLU A 121 6.86 12.76 11.29
C GLU A 121 7.17 11.91 12.53
N LEU A 122 6.21 11.78 13.46
CA LEU A 122 6.35 10.92 14.62
C LEU A 122 6.61 9.47 14.23
N HIS A 123 5.84 8.93 13.28
CA HIS A 123 6.01 7.56 12.81
C HIS A 123 7.28 7.36 11.98
N ALA A 124 7.64 8.34 11.14
CA ALA A 124 8.82 8.28 10.29
C ALA A 124 10.13 8.35 11.09
N PHE A 125 10.24 9.30 12.04
CA PHE A 125 11.54 9.63 12.64
C PHE A 125 11.74 9.10 14.05
N LYS A 126 10.67 9.01 14.85
CA LYS A 126 10.74 8.58 16.25
C LYS A 126 10.33 7.13 16.45
N LEU A 127 9.11 6.77 16.03
CA LEU A 127 8.59 5.41 16.26
C LEU A 127 9.17 4.40 15.29
N ARG A 128 9.51 4.83 14.07
CA ARG A 128 10.10 4.02 12.99
C ARG A 128 9.34 2.71 12.78
N VAL A 129 8.02 2.79 12.84
CA VAL A 129 7.16 1.64 12.60
C VAL A 129 7.27 1.27 11.13
N ASP A 130 7.68 0.04 10.84
CA ASP A 130 7.75 -0.45 9.46
C ASP A 130 6.38 -0.24 8.81
N PRO A 131 6.32 0.52 7.70
CA PRO A 131 5.06 0.88 7.07
C PRO A 131 4.20 -0.32 6.65
N ALA A 132 4.78 -1.51 6.45
CA ALA A 132 4.06 -2.75 6.18
C ALA A 132 3.04 -3.09 7.28
N ASN A 133 3.21 -2.55 8.49
CA ASN A 133 2.31 -2.74 9.64
C ASN A 133 1.08 -1.82 9.63
N PHE A 134 1.06 -0.76 8.80
CA PHE A 134 -0.14 0.10 8.62
C PHE A 134 -1.09 -0.44 7.55
N ARG A 135 -0.86 -1.67 7.10
CA ARG A 135 -1.47 -2.35 5.94
C ARG A 135 -2.88 -1.84 5.58
N LYS A 136 -2.92 -0.83 4.71
CA LYS A 136 -3.88 -0.82 3.60
C LYS A 136 -3.41 -1.89 2.61
N THR A 137 -4.34 -2.61 2.01
CA THR A 137 -4.14 -3.01 0.61
C THR A 137 -3.86 -1.72 -0.15
N THR A 138 -2.61 -1.55 -0.61
CA THR A 138 -2.05 -0.36 -1.30
C THR A 138 -1.76 0.87 -0.42
N GLU A 139 -0.62 1.52 -0.66
CA GLU A 139 -0.21 2.84 -0.13
C GLU A 139 0.61 2.84 1.17
N GLU A 140 1.93 2.78 0.97
CA GLU A 140 2.97 3.20 1.90
C GLU A 140 3.20 4.70 1.69
N ASN A 141 2.86 5.56 2.65
CA ASN A 141 3.10 7.00 2.57
C ASN A 141 3.65 7.52 3.90
N ALA A 142 4.97 7.40 4.05
CA ALA A 142 5.79 8.35 4.78
C ALA A 142 7.06 8.59 3.92
N ASP A 143 7.18 9.79 3.36
CA ASP A 143 8.22 10.29 2.45
C ASP A 143 8.52 9.47 1.17
N MET A 144 7.47 9.02 0.47
CA MET A 144 7.62 8.52 -0.90
C MET A 144 7.76 9.65 -1.93
N SER A 145 7.60 10.92 -1.56
CA SER A 145 7.72 12.02 -2.52
C SER A 145 9.14 12.15 -3.07
N LEU A 146 9.27 12.38 -4.37
CA LEU A 146 10.58 12.53 -5.01
C LEU A 146 11.15 13.92 -4.73
N SER A 147 12.22 14.00 -3.93
CA SER A 147 12.97 15.24 -3.74
C SER A 147 13.66 15.67 -5.04
N GLY A 148 14.10 16.93 -5.12
CA GLY A 148 14.91 17.38 -6.26
C GLY A 148 16.19 16.55 -6.46
N LYS A 149 16.79 16.09 -5.35
CA LYS A 149 17.94 15.17 -5.38
C LYS A 149 17.54 13.81 -5.95
N ASP A 150 16.42 13.22 -5.50
CA ASP A 150 15.95 11.94 -6.01
C ASP A 150 15.71 11.99 -7.53
N LYS A 151 15.04 13.06 -8.00
CA LYS A 151 14.77 13.25 -9.43
C LYS A 151 16.05 13.34 -10.25
N ALA A 152 17.06 14.06 -9.77
CA ALA A 152 18.35 14.18 -10.44
C ALA A 152 19.09 12.83 -10.49
N VAL A 153 19.09 12.09 -9.38
CA VAL A 153 19.68 10.74 -9.29
C VAL A 153 19.01 9.78 -10.28
N VAL A 154 17.68 9.76 -10.31
CA VAL A 154 16.90 8.91 -11.24
C VAL A 154 17.21 9.25 -12.69
N LYS A 155 17.19 10.54 -13.07
CA LYS A 155 17.51 10.98 -14.44
C LYS A 155 18.93 10.58 -14.85
N ASN A 156 19.91 10.81 -13.98
CA ASN A 156 21.31 10.47 -14.24
C ASN A 156 21.52 8.97 -14.39
N PHE A 157 20.93 8.16 -13.50
CA PHE A 157 21.03 6.71 -13.57
C PHE A 157 20.29 6.16 -14.80
N TRP A 158 19.11 6.72 -15.13
CA TRP A 158 18.37 6.35 -16.33
C TRP A 158 19.18 6.55 -17.62
N GLY A 159 20.01 7.61 -17.69
CA GLY A 159 20.93 7.81 -18.83
C GLY A 159 21.87 6.63 -19.09
N LYS A 160 22.26 5.88 -18.04
CA LYS A 160 23.07 4.65 -18.14
C LYS A 160 22.21 3.42 -18.46
N VAL A 161 20.97 3.37 -17.94
CA VAL A 161 20.02 2.28 -18.15
C VAL A 161 19.46 2.27 -19.57
N ALA A 162 19.20 3.43 -20.16
CA ALA A 162 18.46 3.60 -21.42
C ALA A 162 18.99 2.73 -22.58
N PRO A 163 20.31 2.63 -22.84
CA PRO A 163 20.85 1.78 -23.91
C PRO A 163 20.58 0.28 -23.73
N LYS A 164 20.34 -0.18 -22.49
CA LYS A 164 20.07 -1.59 -22.14
C LYS A 164 18.64 -1.82 -21.66
N ALA A 165 17.79 -0.81 -21.75
CA ALA A 165 16.46 -0.82 -21.13
C ALA A 165 15.59 -1.99 -21.61
N ALA A 166 15.62 -2.31 -22.90
CA ALA A 166 14.86 -3.44 -23.46
C ALA A 166 15.30 -4.80 -22.89
N GLU A 167 16.61 -5.01 -22.74
CA GLU A 167 17.18 -6.24 -22.19
C GLU A 167 16.82 -6.38 -20.70
N ILE A 168 16.99 -5.31 -19.93
CA ILE A 168 16.64 -5.24 -18.50
C ILE A 168 15.15 -5.53 -18.29
N GLY A 169 14.29 -4.97 -19.14
CA GLY A 169 12.84 -5.19 -19.07
C GLY A 169 12.46 -6.65 -19.34
N GLY A 170 13.09 -7.28 -20.33
CA GLY A 170 12.88 -8.70 -20.62
C GLY A 170 13.31 -9.61 -19.48
N GLU A 171 14.49 -9.34 -18.89
CA GLU A 171 15.03 -10.06 -17.74
C GLU A 171 14.12 -9.90 -16.50
N ALA A 172 13.72 -8.65 -16.19
CA ALA A 172 12.87 -8.36 -15.04
C ALA A 172 11.49 -9.02 -15.15
N LEU A 173 10.88 -8.99 -16.34
CA LEU A 173 9.60 -9.66 -16.57
C LEU A 173 9.74 -11.19 -16.47
N GLY A 174 10.81 -11.77 -17.04
CA GLY A 174 11.08 -13.20 -16.92
C GLY A 174 11.25 -13.65 -15.46
N ARG A 175 11.95 -12.86 -14.65
CA ARG A 175 12.11 -13.10 -13.21
C ARG A 175 10.79 -13.00 -12.46
N MET A 176 9.99 -11.96 -12.73
CA MET A 176 8.68 -11.81 -12.13
C MET A 176 7.79 -13.04 -12.38
N LEU A 177 7.69 -13.48 -13.64
CA LEU A 177 6.86 -14.64 -14.01
C LEU A 177 7.37 -15.94 -13.37
N THR A 178 8.68 -16.07 -13.14
CA THR A 178 9.28 -17.25 -12.53
C THR A 178 9.11 -17.26 -11.01
N SER A 179 9.51 -16.18 -10.32
CA SER A 179 9.53 -16.08 -8.86
C SER A 179 8.17 -15.75 -8.25
N TYR A 180 7.26 -15.15 -9.03
CA TYR A 180 5.92 -14.76 -8.58
C TYR A 180 4.87 -15.35 -9.53
N PRO A 181 4.65 -16.68 -9.49
CA PRO A 181 3.83 -17.39 -10.47
C PRO A 181 2.38 -16.92 -10.53
N GLN A 182 1.84 -16.30 -9.48
CA GLN A 182 0.52 -15.66 -9.49
C GLN A 182 0.39 -14.58 -10.58
N THR A 183 1.50 -13.93 -10.95
CA THR A 183 1.52 -12.88 -12.00
C THR A 183 1.30 -13.45 -13.40
N LYS A 184 1.52 -14.75 -13.61
CA LYS A 184 1.32 -15.42 -14.91
C LYS A 184 -0.14 -15.39 -15.37
N THR A 185 -1.09 -15.23 -14.44
CA THR A 185 -2.53 -15.18 -14.74
C THR A 185 -2.89 -14.07 -15.71
N TYR A 186 -2.18 -12.93 -15.68
CA TYR A 186 -2.39 -11.80 -16.59
C TYR A 186 -1.85 -12.05 -18.01
N PHE A 187 -1.02 -13.08 -18.20
CA PHE A 187 -0.34 -13.41 -19.45
C PHE A 187 -0.74 -14.80 -19.98
N SER A 188 -1.85 -15.35 -19.54
CA SER A 188 -2.35 -16.68 -19.94
C SER A 188 -2.58 -16.86 -21.44
N HIS A 189 -2.66 -15.76 -22.19
CA HIS A 189 -2.81 -15.72 -23.65
C HIS A 189 -1.46 -15.84 -24.39
N TRP A 190 -0.32 -15.85 -23.70
CA TRP A 190 0.99 -16.08 -24.32
C TRP A 190 1.28 -17.57 -24.44
N ALA A 191 1.85 -17.96 -25.57
CA ALA A 191 2.24 -19.34 -25.82
C ALA A 191 3.48 -19.73 -25.02
N ASP A 192 4.36 -18.77 -24.72
CA ASP A 192 5.61 -19.01 -24.00
C ASP A 192 5.92 -17.92 -22.97
N LEU A 193 5.83 -18.29 -21.69
CA LEU A 193 6.13 -17.46 -20.52
C LEU A 193 7.55 -17.70 -19.96
N SER A 194 8.36 -18.53 -20.63
CA SER A 194 9.72 -18.82 -20.17
C SER A 194 10.61 -17.56 -20.19
N PRO A 195 11.57 -17.45 -19.25
CA PRO A 195 12.57 -16.39 -19.29
C PRO A 195 13.28 -16.37 -20.65
N GLY A 196 13.30 -15.20 -21.28
CA GLY A 196 13.97 -15.00 -22.56
C GLY A 196 13.14 -15.31 -23.81
N SER A 197 11.88 -15.75 -23.66
CA SER A 197 10.96 -15.92 -24.80
C SER A 197 10.76 -14.62 -25.58
N ALA A 198 10.38 -14.73 -26.86
CA ALA A 198 10.15 -13.57 -27.71
C ALA A 198 9.03 -12.66 -27.18
N GLN A 199 7.97 -13.25 -26.61
CA GLN A 199 6.84 -12.50 -26.03
C GLN A 199 7.27 -11.75 -24.77
N VAL A 200 8.02 -12.41 -23.87
CA VAL A 200 8.56 -11.80 -22.65
C VAL A 200 9.52 -10.67 -22.99
N LYS A 201 10.47 -10.88 -23.90
CA LYS A 201 11.43 -9.83 -24.32
C LYS A 201 10.71 -8.62 -24.94
N LYS A 202 9.75 -8.86 -25.83
CA LYS A 202 9.00 -7.79 -26.49
C LYS A 202 8.21 -6.95 -25.49
N HIS A 203 7.50 -7.58 -24.57
CA HIS A 203 6.71 -6.85 -23.58
C HIS A 203 7.58 -6.18 -22.52
N GLY A 204 8.70 -6.82 -22.12
CA GLY A 204 9.71 -6.20 -21.27
C GLY A 204 10.24 -4.89 -21.85
N ALA A 205 10.51 -4.85 -23.16
CA ALA A 205 10.86 -3.62 -23.86
C ALA A 205 9.74 -2.56 -23.83
N THR A 206 8.47 -2.97 -23.98
CA THR A 206 7.31 -2.07 -23.84
C THR A 206 7.22 -1.46 -22.44
N ILE A 207 7.40 -2.27 -21.39
CA ILE A 207 7.42 -1.82 -19.99
C ILE A 207 8.52 -0.77 -19.81
N MET A 208 9.73 -1.06 -20.28
CA MET A 208 10.86 -0.15 -20.08
C MET A 208 10.81 1.13 -20.91
N ALA A 209 10.13 1.11 -22.07
CA ALA A 209 9.79 2.33 -22.79
C ALA A 209 8.85 3.22 -21.95
N ALA A 210 7.83 2.64 -21.31
CA ALA A 210 6.94 3.38 -20.42
C ALA A 210 7.64 3.89 -19.15
N VAL A 211 8.60 3.14 -18.60
CA VAL A 211 9.46 3.63 -17.50
C VAL A 211 10.29 4.83 -17.95
N GLY A 212 10.86 4.80 -19.15
CA GLY A 212 11.59 5.95 -19.71
C GLY A 212 10.71 7.19 -19.91
N ASP A 213 9.49 7.00 -20.40
CA ASP A 213 8.50 8.07 -20.50
C ASP A 213 8.16 8.63 -19.10
N ALA A 214 7.99 7.78 -18.10
CA ALA A 214 7.79 8.19 -16.71
C ALA A 214 8.97 9.01 -16.15
N VAL A 215 10.22 8.67 -16.49
CA VAL A 215 11.41 9.48 -16.10
C VAL A 215 11.34 10.88 -16.74
N SER A 216 10.86 11.00 -17.98
CA SER A 216 10.68 12.30 -18.63
C SER A 216 9.57 13.15 -18.00
N LYS A 217 8.58 12.48 -17.38
CA LYS A 217 7.40 13.07 -16.72
C LYS A 217 7.51 13.06 -15.18
N ILE A 218 8.73 12.95 -14.63
CA ILE A 218 8.94 12.72 -13.19
C ILE A 218 8.38 13.81 -12.26
N ASP A 219 8.09 14.99 -12.81
CA ASP A 219 7.51 16.12 -12.08
C ASP A 219 5.99 16.01 -11.93
N ASP A 220 5.31 15.30 -12.85
CA ASP A 220 3.87 15.00 -12.79
C ASP A 220 3.61 13.59 -13.34
N LEU A 221 3.89 12.57 -12.52
CA LEU A 221 3.67 11.17 -12.89
C LEU A 221 2.18 10.84 -13.03
N THR A 222 1.33 11.42 -12.19
CA THR A 222 -0.12 11.15 -12.19
C THR A 222 -0.77 11.64 -13.49
N GLY A 223 -0.50 12.88 -13.90
CA GLY A 223 -0.96 13.40 -15.18
C GLY A 223 -0.29 12.69 -16.35
N GLY A 224 1.03 12.54 -16.27
CA GLY A 224 1.86 11.96 -17.33
C GLY A 224 1.53 10.50 -17.69
N LEU A 225 1.05 9.71 -16.73
CA LEU A 225 0.72 8.29 -16.90
C LEU A 225 -0.79 8.00 -16.93
N SER A 226 -1.67 9.02 -17.01
CA SER A 226 -3.13 8.85 -16.88
C SER A 226 -3.70 7.82 -17.86
N THR A 227 -3.33 7.87 -19.15
CA THR A 227 -3.81 6.89 -20.15
C THR A 227 -3.35 5.47 -19.84
N LEU A 228 -2.14 5.31 -19.30
CA LEU A 228 -1.62 4.00 -18.91
C LEU A 228 -2.31 3.48 -17.65
N SER A 229 -2.65 4.37 -16.72
CA SER A 229 -3.48 4.05 -15.55
C SER A 229 -4.87 3.57 -15.97
N GLU A 230 -5.55 4.27 -16.89
CA GLU A 230 -6.86 3.86 -17.41
C GLU A 230 -6.83 2.48 -18.08
N LEU A 231 -5.78 2.22 -18.89
CA LEU A 231 -5.58 0.91 -19.51
C LEU A 231 -5.49 -0.19 -18.46
N HIS A 232 -4.68 0.00 -17.43
CA HIS A 232 -4.49 -0.98 -16.37
C HIS A 232 -5.74 -1.14 -15.49
N ALA A 233 -6.41 -0.04 -15.16
CA ALA A 233 -7.58 -0.02 -14.29
C ALA A 233 -8.81 -0.66 -14.95
N PHE A 234 -9.14 -0.26 -16.17
CA PHE A 234 -10.45 -0.59 -16.76
C PHE A 234 -10.40 -1.78 -17.71
N LYS A 235 -9.31 -1.91 -18.49
CA LYS A 235 -9.19 -2.94 -19.52
C LYS A 235 -8.43 -4.16 -19.03
N LEU A 236 -7.23 -3.98 -18.48
CA LEU A 236 -6.38 -5.10 -18.04
C LEU A 236 -6.75 -5.59 -16.63
N ARG A 237 -7.26 -4.69 -15.78
CA ARG A 237 -7.67 -4.96 -14.39
C ARG A 237 -6.59 -5.68 -13.59
N VAL A 238 -5.34 -5.26 -13.76
CA VAL A 238 -4.19 -5.83 -13.02
C VAL A 238 -4.34 -5.45 -11.55
N ASP A 239 -4.21 -6.36 -10.60
CA ASP A 239 -4.26 -5.96 -9.18
C ASP A 239 -3.06 -5.04 -8.89
N PRO A 240 -3.27 -3.82 -8.35
CA PRO A 240 -2.21 -2.86 -8.04
C PRO A 240 -1.03 -3.42 -7.25
N ALA A 241 -1.24 -4.47 -6.44
CA ALA A 241 -0.17 -5.13 -5.70
C ALA A 241 0.94 -5.68 -6.62
N ASN A 242 0.62 -6.04 -7.86
CA ASN A 242 1.59 -6.60 -8.81
C ASN A 242 2.57 -5.56 -9.37
N PHE A 243 2.23 -4.26 -9.37
CA PHE A 243 3.16 -3.22 -9.81
C PHE A 243 4.41 -3.18 -8.92
N ARG A 244 4.26 -3.40 -7.61
CA ARG A 244 5.38 -3.43 -6.65
C ARG A 244 6.25 -4.66 -6.86
N ILE A 245 5.64 -5.80 -7.23
CA ILE A 245 6.38 -7.02 -7.59
C ILE A 245 7.25 -6.76 -8.82
N LEU A 246 6.70 -6.13 -9.86
CA LEU A 246 7.47 -5.77 -11.05
C LEU A 246 8.59 -4.76 -10.72
N ALA A 247 8.28 -3.72 -9.93
CA ALA A 247 9.27 -2.73 -9.48
C ALA A 247 10.47 -3.38 -8.77
N HIS A 248 10.21 -4.33 -7.87
CA HIS A 248 11.28 -5.08 -7.20
C HIS A 248 12.18 -5.85 -8.20
N ASN A 249 11.58 -6.54 -9.18
CA ASN A 249 12.34 -7.26 -10.19
C ASN A 249 13.14 -6.32 -11.12
N LEU A 250 12.61 -5.12 -11.42
CA LEU A 250 13.32 -4.09 -12.17
C LEU A 250 14.55 -3.59 -11.39
N ILE A 251 14.40 -3.29 -10.10
CA ILE A 251 15.50 -2.87 -9.21
C ILE A 251 16.60 -3.93 -9.18
N LEU A 252 16.24 -5.20 -8.99
CA LEU A 252 17.20 -6.30 -9.01
C LEU A 252 17.97 -6.36 -10.33
N CYS A 253 17.29 -6.21 -11.46
CA CYS A 253 17.93 -6.24 -12.77
C CYS A 253 18.83 -5.02 -13.00
N MET A 254 18.41 -3.83 -12.60
CA MET A 254 19.25 -2.63 -12.66
C MET A 254 20.52 -2.80 -11.81
N ALA A 255 20.41 -3.38 -10.61
CA ALA A 255 21.56 -3.65 -9.75
C ALA A 255 22.56 -4.64 -10.37
N MET A 256 22.07 -5.73 -10.99
CA MET A 256 22.92 -6.71 -11.65
C MET A 256 23.60 -6.16 -12.91
N PHE A 257 22.91 -5.32 -13.68
CA PHE A 257 23.45 -4.74 -14.92
C PHE A 257 24.44 -3.60 -14.68
N PHE A 258 24.33 -2.92 -13.53
CA PHE A 258 25.13 -1.75 -13.18
C PHE A 258 25.70 -1.83 -11.76
N PRO A 259 26.45 -2.89 -11.39
CA PRO A 259 26.90 -3.11 -10.02
C PRO A 259 27.81 -2.00 -9.49
N GLY A 260 28.56 -1.32 -10.37
CA GLY A 260 29.41 -0.17 -9.99
C GLY A 260 28.67 1.15 -9.86
N ASP A 261 27.48 1.28 -10.47
CA ASP A 261 26.70 2.52 -10.45
C ASP A 261 25.48 2.45 -9.51
N PHE A 262 25.05 1.23 -9.13
CA PHE A 262 23.88 0.99 -8.28
C PHE A 262 24.23 1.15 -6.79
N THR A 263 24.57 2.39 -6.42
CA THR A 263 24.86 2.79 -5.04
C THR A 263 23.60 2.75 -4.14
N PRO A 264 23.75 2.75 -2.80
CA PRO A 264 22.60 2.86 -1.89
C PRO A 264 21.72 4.08 -2.17
N GLU A 265 22.31 5.21 -2.56
CA GLU A 265 21.58 6.42 -2.94
C GLU A 265 20.77 6.22 -4.22
N VAL A 266 21.36 5.59 -5.24
CA VAL A 266 20.64 5.23 -6.48
C VAL A 266 19.50 4.27 -6.18
N HIS A 267 19.75 3.24 -5.36
CA HIS A 267 18.74 2.27 -4.97
C HIS A 267 17.54 2.97 -4.31
N LEU A 268 17.78 3.81 -3.31
CA LEU A 268 16.70 4.53 -2.61
C LEU A 268 15.90 5.41 -3.57
N SER A 269 16.56 6.23 -4.39
CA SER A 269 15.86 7.13 -5.31
C SER A 269 15.10 6.38 -6.41
N VAL A 270 15.64 5.27 -6.92
CA VAL A 270 14.97 4.42 -7.93
C VAL A 270 13.78 3.68 -7.33
N ASP A 271 13.90 3.15 -6.11
CA ASP A 271 12.76 2.54 -5.41
C ASP A 271 11.65 3.56 -5.20
N LYS A 272 11.96 4.73 -4.61
CA LYS A 272 11.00 5.83 -4.48
C LYS A 272 10.32 6.14 -5.81
N PHE A 273 11.08 6.26 -6.90
CA PHE A 273 10.52 6.55 -8.22
C PHE A 273 9.57 5.45 -8.70
N LEU A 274 9.96 4.18 -8.65
CA LEU A 274 9.12 3.08 -9.12
C LEU A 274 7.86 2.88 -8.26
N GLN A 275 7.91 3.17 -6.96
CA GLN A 275 6.71 3.18 -6.12
C GLN A 275 5.78 4.35 -6.52
N ASN A 276 6.29 5.53 -6.87
CA ASN A 276 5.44 6.62 -7.38
C ASN A 276 4.84 6.29 -8.75
N VAL A 277 5.58 5.60 -9.62
CA VAL A 277 5.04 5.07 -10.88
C VAL A 277 3.91 4.07 -10.61
N ALA A 278 4.10 3.15 -9.65
CA ALA A 278 3.06 2.20 -9.26
C ALA A 278 1.81 2.91 -8.69
N LEU A 279 2.00 3.96 -7.88
CA LEU A 279 0.90 4.79 -7.36
C LEU A 279 0.16 5.51 -8.50
N ALA A 280 0.88 6.15 -9.42
CA ALA A 280 0.30 6.83 -10.58
C ALA A 280 -0.49 5.87 -11.48
N LEU A 281 0.01 4.65 -11.71
CA LEU A 281 -0.72 3.62 -12.46
C LEU A 281 -1.98 3.15 -11.74
N SER A 282 -2.01 3.22 -10.41
CA SER A 282 -3.13 2.80 -9.58
C SER A 282 -4.21 3.87 -9.41
N GLU A 283 -3.97 5.10 -9.87
CA GLU A 283 -4.83 6.24 -9.54
C GLU A 283 -6.28 6.09 -10.05
N LYS A 284 -6.49 5.44 -11.21
CA LYS A 284 -7.82 5.29 -11.82
C LYS A 284 -8.60 4.05 -11.37
N TYR A 285 -8.10 3.28 -10.40
CA TYR A 285 -8.75 2.03 -9.99
C TYR A 285 -10.00 2.23 -9.16
N ARG A 286 -10.10 3.30 -8.37
CA ARG A 286 -11.22 3.59 -7.45
C ARG A 286 -11.38 5.10 -7.23
#